data_AF-A0A919F7Q6-F1
#
_entry.id   AF-A0A919F7Q6-F1
#
_cell.length_a   1.000
_cell.length_b   1.000
_cell.length_c   1.000
_cell.angle_alpha   90.00
_cell.angle_beta   90.00
_cell.angle_gamma   90.00
#
_symmetry.space_group_name_H-M   'P 1'
#
loop_
_entity.id
_entity.type
_entity.pdbx_description
1 polymer ?
#
loop_
_entity_poly.entity_id
_entity_poly.type
_entity_poly.pdbx_seq_one_letter_code
_entity_poly.pdbx_strand_id
1 'polypeptide(L)' 'MTDLPDDPLDPRPQPPERPADNECCGSGCPLCVYDLYEEQLAEYRQALARWLERHPGADA' A
#
# COMPACT_ATOMS: atom_id res chain seq x y z
N MET A 1 20.30 -4.43 -22.75
CA MET A 1 20.14 -4.25 -21.29
C MET A 1 19.21 -3.07 -21.12
N THR A 2 17.91 -3.31 -21.20
CA THR A 2 16.91 -2.23 -21.11
C THR A 2 16.34 -2.25 -19.71
N ASP A 3 17.03 -1.55 -18.82
CA ASP A 3 16.50 -1.05 -17.56
C ASP A 3 15.47 0.03 -17.94
N LEU A 4 14.19 -0.34 -17.99
CA LEU A 4 13.12 0.65 -18.17
C LEU A 4 12.70 1.09 -16.77
N PRO A 5 12.99 2.34 -16.36
CA PRO A 5 12.51 2.86 -15.10
C PRO A 5 10.97 2.97 -15.17
N ASP A 6 10.30 2.52 -14.11
CA ASP A 6 8.89 2.76 -13.76
C ASP A 6 8.06 3.43 -14.89
N ASP A 7 7.33 2.61 -15.66
CA ASP A 7 6.52 3.11 -16.77
C ASP A 7 5.52 4.15 -16.24
N PRO A 8 5.57 5.43 -16.67
CA PRO A 8 4.78 6.50 -16.07
C PRO A 8 3.26 6.33 -16.25
N LEU A 9 2.84 5.34 -17.04
CA LEU A 9 1.44 4.97 -17.25
C LEU A 9 0.93 3.98 -16.20
N ASP A 10 1.80 3.35 -15.40
CA ASP A 10 1.44 2.37 -14.39
C ASP A 10 2.40 2.35 -13.19
N PRO A 11 2.38 3.42 -12.37
CA PRO A 11 3.29 3.54 -11.24
C PRO A 11 3.02 2.45 -10.19
N ARG A 12 4.07 2.03 -9.50
CA ARG A 12 3.94 1.08 -8.39
C ARG A 12 3.03 1.66 -7.30
N PRO A 13 2.02 0.91 -6.82
CA PRO A 13 1.21 1.37 -5.69
C PRO A 13 2.11 1.59 -4.47
N GLN A 14 1.78 2.60 -3.67
CA GLN A 14 2.52 2.94 -2.46
C GLN A 14 1.80 2.37 -1.23
N PRO A 15 2.55 1.81 -0.26
CA PRO A 15 1.95 1.32 0.97
C PRO A 15 1.32 2.48 1.74
N PRO A 16 0.17 2.25 2.41
CA PRO A 16 -0.40 3.26 3.30
C PRO A 16 0.59 3.56 4.43
N GLU A 17 0.63 4.82 4.86
CA GLU A 17 1.42 5.23 6.02
C GLU A 17 0.82 4.62 7.29
N ARG A 18 1.67 4.04 8.14
CA ARG A 18 1.20 3.48 9.40
C ARG A 18 0.77 4.63 10.32
N PRO A 19 -0.45 4.59 10.88
CA PRO A 19 -0.90 5.63 11.80
C PRO A 19 -0.02 5.65 13.04
N ALA A 20 0.22 6.86 13.55
CA ALA A 20 0.97 7.05 14.77
C ALA A 20 0.11 6.77 16.01
N ASP A 21 0.74 6.40 17.12
CA ASP A 21 0.02 6.03 18.35
C ASP A 21 -0.83 7.17 18.90
N ASN A 22 -0.46 8.43 18.64
CA ASN A 22 -1.22 9.62 19.02
C ASN A 22 -2.47 9.88 18.15
N GLU A 23 -2.61 9.19 17.02
CA GLU A 23 -3.83 9.23 16.19
C GLU A 23 -4.86 8.23 16.71
N CYS A 24 -4.42 7.21 17.45
CA CYS A 24 -5.30 6.32 18.17
C CYS A 24 -5.86 7.02 19.42
N CYS A 25 -7.16 7.28 19.42
CA CYS A 25 -7.94 7.82 20.53
C CYS A 25 -7.78 7.02 21.85
N GLY A 26 -7.33 5.75 21.79
CA GLY A 26 -6.97 4.93 22.96
C GLY A 26 -8.11 4.60 23.94
N SER A 27 -9.31 5.12 23.69
CA SER A 27 -10.44 5.14 24.62
C SER A 27 -11.64 4.34 24.11
N GLY A 28 -11.43 3.48 23.12
CA GLY A 28 -12.51 2.68 22.50
C GLY A 28 -13.38 3.49 21.54
N CYS A 29 -12.79 4.45 20.81
CA CYS A 29 -13.49 5.16 19.74
C CYS A 29 -14.09 4.16 18.73
N PRO A 30 -15.31 4.42 18.21
CA PRO A 30 -16.01 3.49 17.32
C PRO A 30 -15.35 3.32 15.94
N LEU A 31 -14.45 4.23 15.56
CA LEU A 31 -13.61 4.13 14.39
C LEU A 31 -12.14 4.07 14.83
N CYS A 32 -11.53 2.89 14.71
CA CYS A 32 -10.12 2.69 15.01
C CYS A 32 -9.27 3.04 13.78
N VAL A 33 -8.26 3.89 13.97
CA VAL A 33 -7.33 4.24 12.89
C VAL A 33 -6.56 3.03 12.37
N TYR A 34 -6.28 2.06 13.24
CA TYR A 34 -5.62 0.82 12.84
C TYR A 34 -6.54 -0.08 11.99
N ASP A 35 -7.84 -0.11 12.27
CA ASP A 35 -8.78 -0.90 11.44
C ASP A 35 -8.84 -0.30 10.02
N LEU A 36 -8.96 1.02 9.91
CA LEU A 36 -8.91 1.72 8.62
C LEU A 36 -7.57 1.53 7.90
N TYR A 37 -6.46 1.51 8.64
CA TYR A 37 -5.14 1.22 8.09
C TYR A 37 -5.06 -0.20 7.52
N GLU A 38 -5.57 -1.20 8.24
CA GLU A 38 -5.57 -2.59 7.78
C GLU A 38 -6.44 -2.78 6.53
N GLU A 39 -7.59 -2.09 6.44
CA GLU A 39 -8.42 -2.06 5.23
C GLU A 39 -7.64 -1.48 4.03
N GLN A 40 -7.02 -0.32 4.20
CA GLN A 40 -6.19 0.29 3.15
C GLN A 40 -4.99 -0.58 2.79
N LEU A 41 -4.39 -1.27 3.77
CA LEU A 41 -3.26 -2.16 3.55
C LEU A 41 -3.68 -3.40 2.74
N ALA A 42 -4.90 -3.91 2.97
CA ALA A 42 -5.47 -4.99 2.18
C ALA A 42 -5.68 -4.56 0.72
N GLU A 43 -6.24 -3.38 0.47
CA GLU A 43 -6.38 -2.81 -0.87
C GLU A 43 -5.02 -2.61 -1.55
N TYR A 44 -4.04 -2.07 -0.82
CA TYR A 44 -2.67 -1.90 -1.28
C TYR A 44 -2.06 -3.23 -1.73
N ARG A 45 -2.17 -4.29 -0.91
CA ARG A 45 -1.64 -5.62 -1.25
C ARG A 45 -2.26 -6.17 -2.52
N GLN A 46 -3.57 -5.99 -2.71
CA GLN A 46 -4.26 -6.40 -3.94
C GLN A 46 -3.79 -5.61 -5.16
N ALA A 47 -3.66 -4.30 -5.03
CA ALA A 47 -3.15 -3.44 -6.09
C ALA A 47 -1.70 -3.81 -6.46
N LEU A 48 -0.86 -4.05 -5.45
CA LEU A 48 0.54 -4.45 -5.62
C LEU A 48 0.64 -5.81 -6.33
N ALA A 49 -0.19 -6.79 -5.97
CA ALA A 49 -0.20 -8.09 -6.64
C ALA A 49 -0.51 -7.95 -8.14
N ARG A 50 -1.55 -7.19 -8.50
CA ARG A 50 -1.91 -6.90 -9.91
C ARG A 50 -0.84 -6.10 -10.64
N TRP A 51 -0.12 -5.26 -9.93
CA TRP A 51 1.01 -4.53 -10.49
C TRP A 51 2.19 -5.48 -10.75
N LEU A 52 2.55 -6.35 -9.82
CA LEU A 52 3.62 -7.34 -10.00
C LEU A 52 3.34 -8.30 -11.17
N GLU A 53 2.09 -8.69 -11.41
CA GLU A 53 1.70 -9.49 -12.58
C GLU A 53 2.05 -8.79 -13.92
N ARG A 54 1.97 -7.45 -13.95
CA ARG A 54 2.29 -6.63 -15.13
C ARG A 54 3.76 -6.23 -15.17
N HIS A 55 4.46 -6.29 -14.03
CA HIS A 55 5.86 -5.89 -13.84
C HIS A 55 6.72 -7.06 -13.30
N PRO A 56 6.94 -8.13 -14.08
CA PRO A 56 7.65 -9.35 -13.65
C PRO A 56 9.17 -9.17 -13.43
N GLY A 57 9.69 -7.94 -13.53
CA GLY A 57 11.09 -7.60 -13.26
C GLY A 57 11.28 -6.67 -12.06
N ALA A 58 10.21 -6.31 -11.36
CA ALA A 58 10.26 -5.39 -10.22
C ALA A 58 10.49 -6.09 -8.87
N ASP A 59 10.41 -7.41 -8.84
CA ASP A 59 10.68 -8.28 -7.70
C ASP A 59 12.07 -8.97 -7.75
N ALA A 60 12.85 -8.70 -8.81
CA ALA A 60 14.17 -9.28 -9.07
C ALA A 60 15.33 -8.52 -8.39
#